data_AF-A0A7J7MNS3-F1
#
_entry.id   AF-A0A7J7MNS3-F1
#
_cell.length_a   1.000
_cell.length_b   1.000
_cell.length_c   1.000
_cell.angle_alpha   90.00
_cell.angle_beta   90.00
_cell.angle_gamma   90.00
#
_symmetry.space_group_name_H-M   'P 1'
#
loop_
_entity.id
_entity.type
_entity.pdbx_description
1 polymer ?
#
loop_
_entity_poly.entity_id
_entity_poly.type
_entity_poly.pdbx_seq_one_letter_code
_entity_poly.pdbx_strand_id
1 'polypeptide(L)'
;MIGVTFVLYHVFPLLGLSNKITVFSVLNKARDDAGSSVQKSLSESNNLKAMVTADSKGSFINISQMTACVGQQNVEGKRIPYGFIDHTLPHFTKDDNGPESRGFVENSYLRGLTPQEFFFHAMGGREGLIDTAVKTSETGYIQRRLVKAMEDIMVKYDGTVRNSLGDVIQFLYGEDGIDAVWIESQKLDSLKMKKAELDKVFRYEFDNENWNPCYMQPEHPRILQRV
;
A
#
# COMPACT_ATOMS: atom_id res chain seq x y z
N MET A 1 -10.33 -20.23 20.83
CA MET A 1 -11.66 -20.44 20.24
C MET A 1 -12.82 -19.78 21.02
N ILE A 2 -12.70 -19.40 22.29
CA ILE A 2 -13.81 -18.77 23.05
C ILE A 2 -13.84 -17.23 22.90
N GLY A 3 -12.72 -16.60 22.52
CA GLY A 3 -12.60 -15.14 22.49
C GLY A 3 -13.35 -14.42 21.37
N VAL A 4 -13.53 -15.05 20.19
CA VAL A 4 -14.19 -14.39 19.04
C VAL A 4 -15.69 -14.27 19.26
N THR A 5 -16.33 -15.34 19.77
CA THR A 5 -17.76 -15.35 20.08
C THR A 5 -18.13 -14.41 21.23
N PHE A 6 -17.26 -14.25 22.23
CA PHE A 6 -17.55 -13.42 23.41
C PHE A 6 -17.48 -11.91 23.13
N VAL A 7 -16.61 -11.48 22.21
CA VAL A 7 -16.49 -10.05 21.83
C VAL A 7 -17.67 -9.61 20.95
N LEU A 8 -18.19 -10.50 20.10
CA LEU A 8 -19.32 -10.19 19.22
C LEU A 8 -20.66 -10.01 19.97
N TYR A 9 -20.93 -10.80 21.02
CA TYR A 9 -22.23 -10.74 21.72
C TYR A 9 -22.38 -9.56 22.70
N HIS A 10 -21.30 -9.05 23.28
CA HIS A 10 -21.39 -7.98 24.29
C HIS A 10 -21.33 -6.54 23.73
N VAL A 11 -20.89 -6.34 22.48
CA VAL A 11 -20.78 -5.01 21.87
C VAL A 11 -22.07 -4.61 21.10
N PHE A 12 -22.94 -5.57 20.79
CA PHE A 12 -24.07 -5.37 19.88
C PHE A 12 -25.34 -4.69 20.43
N PRO A 13 -25.71 -4.72 21.73
CA PRO A 13 -27.03 -4.21 22.13
C PRO A 13 -27.18 -2.67 22.19
N LEU A 14 -26.12 -1.87 21.96
CA LEU A 14 -26.15 -0.41 22.22
C LEU A 14 -26.03 0.49 20.99
N LEU A 15 -26.03 -0.05 19.77
CA LEU A 15 -25.89 0.74 18.54
C LEU A 15 -27.17 0.71 17.69
N GLY A 16 -28.28 1.10 18.30
CA GLY A 16 -29.41 1.65 17.56
C GLY A 16 -28.97 2.99 16.94
N LEU A 17 -28.95 3.06 15.61
CA LEU A 17 -28.73 4.27 14.80
C LEU A 17 -27.35 4.94 14.95
N SER A 18 -26.27 4.36 14.40
CA SER A 18 -25.10 5.16 14.02
C SER A 18 -24.25 4.52 12.92
N ASN A 19 -24.38 5.09 11.71
CA ASN A 19 -23.46 5.12 10.57
C ASN A 19 -22.90 3.77 10.05
N LYS A 20 -23.28 3.41 8.80
CA LYS A 20 -22.69 2.29 8.03
C LYS A 20 -21.15 2.29 8.03
N ILE A 21 -20.54 3.47 8.15
CA ILE A 21 -19.10 3.70 8.25
C ILE A 21 -18.52 3.09 9.55
N THR A 22 -19.23 3.21 10.66
CA THR A 22 -18.83 2.66 11.97
C THR A 22 -18.83 1.14 11.94
N VAL A 23 -19.83 0.52 11.29
CA VAL A 23 -19.88 -0.95 11.18
C VAL A 23 -18.72 -1.47 10.33
N PHE A 24 -18.43 -0.79 9.22
CA PHE A 24 -17.32 -1.19 8.35
C PHE A 24 -15.96 -1.12 9.05
N SER A 25 -15.70 -0.05 9.81
CA SER A 25 -14.45 0.08 10.56
C SER A 25 -14.32 -0.97 11.67
N VAL A 26 -15.41 -1.27 12.37
CA VAL A 26 -15.43 -2.30 13.42
C VAL A 26 -15.14 -3.69 12.84
N LEU A 27 -15.75 -4.06 11.70
CA LEU A 27 -15.53 -5.36 11.06
C LEU A 27 -14.10 -5.51 10.53
N ASN A 28 -13.53 -4.45 9.96
CA ASN A 28 -12.13 -4.46 9.52
C ASN A 28 -11.18 -4.61 10.70
N LYS A 29 -11.43 -3.86 11.79
CA LYS A 29 -10.64 -3.98 13.02
C LYS A 29 -10.71 -5.40 13.59
N ALA A 30 -11.90 -6.00 13.65
CA ALA A 30 -12.06 -7.37 14.12
C ALA A 30 -11.27 -8.39 13.28
N ARG A 31 -11.25 -8.22 11.96
CA ARG A 31 -10.43 -9.04 11.05
C ARG A 31 -8.94 -8.87 11.34
N ASP A 32 -8.47 -7.63 11.47
CA ASP A 32 -7.05 -7.33 11.66
C ASP A 32 -6.56 -7.79 13.05
N ASP A 33 -7.39 -7.68 14.09
CA ASP A 33 -7.12 -8.22 15.43
C ASP A 33 -7.01 -9.76 15.39
N ALA A 34 -7.94 -10.43 14.70
CA ALA A 34 -7.90 -11.88 14.51
C ALA A 34 -6.65 -12.32 13.71
N GLY A 35 -6.29 -11.58 12.65
CA GLY A 35 -5.09 -11.81 11.87
C GLY A 35 -3.80 -11.64 12.68
N SER A 36 -3.72 -10.59 13.49
CA SER A 36 -2.58 -10.31 14.36
C SER A 36 -2.40 -11.41 15.41
N SER A 37 -3.50 -11.94 15.96
CA SER A 37 -3.43 -13.07 16.89
C SER A 37 -2.88 -14.33 16.21
N VAL A 38 -3.31 -14.63 14.98
CA VAL A 38 -2.79 -15.78 14.22
C VAL A 38 -1.30 -15.62 13.94
N GLN A 39 -0.86 -14.43 13.54
CA GLN A 39 0.54 -14.16 13.21
C GLN A 39 1.47 -14.41 14.41
N LYS A 40 1.03 -14.04 15.62
CA LYS A 40 1.77 -14.28 16.88
C LYS A 40 1.80 -15.77 17.25
N SER A 41 0.74 -16.51 16.94
CA SER A 41 0.64 -17.94 17.24
C SER A 41 1.43 -18.84 16.29
N LEU A 42 1.77 -18.38 15.08
CA LEU A 42 2.51 -19.16 14.09
C LEU A 42 4.00 -19.24 14.40
N SER A 43 4.54 -20.47 14.41
CA SER A 43 5.98 -20.72 14.55
C SER A 43 6.78 -20.10 13.39
N GLU A 44 8.03 -19.72 13.67
CA GLU A 44 8.94 -19.20 12.64
C GLU A 44 9.33 -20.28 11.62
N SER A 45 9.30 -21.55 12.02
CA SER A 45 9.53 -22.70 11.13
C SER A 45 8.40 -22.98 10.14
N ASN A 46 7.28 -22.27 10.21
CA ASN A 46 6.18 -22.46 9.29
C ASN A 46 6.54 -21.93 7.89
N ASN A 47 6.44 -22.80 6.87
CA ASN A 47 6.73 -22.48 5.47
C ASN A 47 5.91 -21.29 4.94
N LEU A 48 4.65 -21.14 5.36
CA LEU A 48 3.82 -20.00 4.98
C LEU A 48 4.36 -18.68 5.54
N LYS A 49 4.82 -18.69 6.79
CA LYS A 49 5.42 -17.51 7.43
C LYS A 49 6.75 -17.18 6.78
N ALA A 50 7.59 -18.19 6.52
CA ALA A 50 8.87 -18.03 5.84
C ALA A 50 8.73 -17.38 4.46
N MET A 51 7.73 -17.79 3.67
CA MET A 51 7.45 -17.23 2.34
C MET A 51 7.05 -15.76 2.39
N VAL A 52 6.24 -15.38 3.38
CA VAL A 52 5.81 -13.99 3.59
C VAL A 52 6.94 -13.14 4.18
N THR A 53 7.72 -13.65 5.13
CA THR A 53 8.87 -12.91 5.68
C THR A 53 9.99 -12.70 4.68
N ALA A 54 10.11 -13.60 3.69
CA ALA A 54 11.04 -13.44 2.58
C ALA A 54 10.50 -12.51 1.47
N ASP A 55 9.28 -11.99 1.61
CA ASP A 55 8.57 -11.18 0.61
C ASP A 55 8.51 -11.84 -0.78
N SER A 56 8.56 -13.18 -0.83
CA SER A 56 8.56 -13.91 -2.09
C SER A 56 7.16 -14.01 -2.69
N LYS A 57 6.18 -14.44 -1.89
CA LYS A 57 4.79 -14.56 -2.32
C LYS A 57 3.82 -14.59 -1.14
N GLY A 58 2.71 -13.89 -1.31
CA GLY A 58 1.69 -13.77 -0.29
C GLY A 58 2.04 -12.70 0.75
N SER A 59 1.05 -12.35 1.55
CA SER A 59 1.15 -11.35 2.60
C SER A 59 0.42 -11.79 3.85
N PHE A 60 0.54 -11.04 4.94
CA PHE A 60 -0.12 -11.37 6.21
C PHE A 60 -1.64 -11.49 6.10
N ILE A 61 -2.28 -10.79 5.15
CA ILE A 61 -3.71 -10.94 4.89
C ILE A 61 -4.05 -12.35 4.39
N ASN A 62 -3.20 -12.97 3.57
CA ASN A 62 -3.46 -14.30 3.03
C ASN A 62 -3.42 -15.35 4.15
N ILE A 63 -2.45 -15.25 5.06
CA ILE A 63 -2.35 -16.12 6.24
C ILE A 63 -3.60 -15.96 7.14
N SER A 64 -4.02 -14.71 7.36
CA SER A 64 -5.22 -14.40 8.15
C SER A 64 -6.48 -14.98 7.53
N GLN A 65 -6.67 -14.86 6.21
CA GLN A 65 -7.84 -15.41 5.51
C GLN A 65 -7.87 -16.93 5.47
N MET A 66 -6.69 -17.57 5.37
CA MET A 66 -6.58 -19.03 5.42
C MET A 66 -6.91 -19.60 6.80
N THR A 67 -6.55 -18.89 7.88
CA THR A 67 -6.56 -19.46 9.24
C THR A 67 -7.63 -18.85 10.17
N ALA A 68 -7.82 -17.52 10.14
CA ALA A 68 -8.72 -16.79 11.03
C ALA A 68 -10.11 -16.57 10.42
N CYS A 69 -10.26 -15.56 9.56
CA CYS A 69 -11.50 -15.21 8.90
C CYS A 69 -11.21 -14.53 7.55
N VAL A 70 -12.07 -14.71 6.56
CA VAL A 70 -11.89 -14.07 5.25
C VAL A 70 -12.19 -12.56 5.32
N GLY A 71 -13.21 -12.18 6.09
CA GLY A 71 -13.62 -10.80 6.33
C GLY A 71 -14.75 -10.31 5.42
N GLN A 72 -15.01 -9.01 5.46
CA GLN A 72 -16.10 -8.35 4.73
C GLN A 72 -15.87 -8.37 3.20
N GLN A 73 -16.84 -8.90 2.46
CA GLN A 73 -16.89 -8.81 1.00
C GLN A 73 -17.61 -7.52 0.60
N ASN A 74 -17.03 -6.79 -0.35
CA ASN A 74 -17.59 -5.55 -0.86
C ASN A 74 -17.92 -5.72 -2.34
N VAL A 75 -18.94 -4.99 -2.78
CA VAL A 75 -19.30 -4.82 -4.19
C VAL A 75 -19.42 -3.33 -4.47
N GLU A 76 -18.71 -2.82 -5.48
CA GLU A 76 -18.70 -1.39 -5.84
C GLU A 76 -18.34 -0.46 -4.67
N GLY A 77 -17.40 -0.90 -3.82
CA GLY A 77 -16.96 -0.14 -2.64
C GLY A 77 -17.98 -0.04 -1.50
N LYS A 78 -19.10 -0.76 -1.59
CA LYS A 78 -20.13 -0.84 -0.55
C LYS A 78 -20.27 -2.28 -0.03
N ARG A 79 -20.86 -2.45 1.14
CA ARG A 79 -21.33 -3.78 1.61
C ARG A 79 -22.38 -4.31 0.63
N ILE A 80 -22.57 -5.63 0.61
CA ILE A 80 -23.48 -6.29 -0.34
C ILE A 80 -24.86 -5.59 -0.36
N PRO A 81 -25.29 -5.06 -1.53
CA PRO A 81 -26.58 -4.38 -1.66
C PRO A 81 -27.73 -5.38 -1.53
N TYR A 82 -28.94 -4.88 -1.28
CA TYR A 82 -30.13 -5.74 -1.34
C TYR A 82 -30.43 -6.08 -2.79
N GLY A 83 -30.33 -7.36 -3.13
CA GLY A 83 -30.68 -7.89 -4.45
C GLY A 83 -32.17 -8.23 -4.59
N PHE A 84 -32.85 -8.46 -3.46
CA PHE A 84 -34.29 -8.73 -3.39
C PHE A 84 -34.99 -7.62 -2.59
N ILE A 85 -36.32 -7.72 -2.45
CA ILE A 85 -37.15 -6.74 -1.72
C ILE A 85 -36.75 -6.75 -0.23
N ASP A 86 -35.90 -5.79 0.15
CA ASP A 86 -35.40 -5.53 1.51
C ASP A 86 -34.58 -6.66 2.14
N HIS A 87 -33.96 -7.54 1.33
CA HIS A 87 -33.01 -8.55 1.82
C HIS A 87 -31.97 -8.93 0.76
N THR A 88 -30.85 -9.51 1.19
CA THR A 88 -29.75 -9.92 0.29
C THR A 88 -29.97 -11.28 -0.35
N LEU A 89 -30.42 -12.27 0.43
CA LEU A 89 -30.78 -13.62 -0.02
C LEU A 89 -32.11 -14.04 0.58
N PRO A 90 -32.91 -14.90 -0.10
CA PRO A 90 -34.22 -15.36 0.42
C PRO A 90 -34.16 -16.08 1.77
N HIS A 91 -32.96 -16.48 2.20
CA HIS A 91 -32.70 -17.10 3.50
C HIS A 91 -32.67 -16.11 4.67
N PHE A 92 -32.52 -14.81 4.40
CA PHE A 92 -32.46 -13.78 5.43
C PHE A 92 -33.81 -13.10 5.62
N THR A 93 -34.06 -12.63 6.83
CA THR A 93 -35.24 -11.80 7.14
C THR A 93 -35.15 -10.43 6.49
N LYS A 94 -36.29 -9.79 6.26
CA LYS A 94 -36.35 -8.44 5.70
C LYS A 94 -35.69 -7.43 6.65
N ASP A 95 -35.03 -6.42 6.07
CA ASP A 95 -34.31 -5.34 6.75
C ASP A 95 -33.18 -5.78 7.69
N ASP A 96 -32.68 -7.01 7.51
CA ASP A 96 -31.52 -7.49 8.23
C ASP A 96 -30.26 -6.74 7.75
N ASN A 97 -29.56 -6.10 8.70
CA ASN A 97 -28.32 -5.35 8.48
C ASN A 97 -27.11 -5.95 9.22
N GLY A 98 -27.25 -7.18 9.72
CA GLY A 98 -26.20 -7.94 10.37
C GLY A 98 -24.93 -8.12 9.53
N PRO A 99 -23.83 -8.58 10.15
CA PRO A 99 -22.60 -8.90 9.45
C PRO A 99 -22.81 -10.00 8.41
N GLU A 100 -23.44 -11.11 8.80
CA GLU A 100 -23.67 -12.30 7.96
C GLU A 100 -24.57 -12.00 6.75
N SER A 101 -25.69 -11.29 6.97
CA SER A 101 -26.66 -10.95 5.91
C SER A 101 -26.08 -10.00 4.87
N ARG A 102 -25.05 -9.23 5.22
CA ARG A 102 -24.43 -8.21 4.37
C ARG A 102 -23.02 -8.58 3.91
N GLY A 103 -22.68 -9.87 3.88
CA GLY A 103 -21.47 -10.38 3.22
C GLY A 103 -20.19 -10.36 4.07
N PHE A 104 -20.30 -10.35 5.39
CA PHE A 104 -19.17 -10.68 6.26
C PHE A 104 -18.97 -12.19 6.30
N VAL A 105 -17.75 -12.65 5.99
CA VAL A 105 -17.36 -14.06 6.06
C VAL A 105 -16.54 -14.28 7.32
N GLU A 106 -17.15 -14.92 8.32
CA GLU A 106 -16.50 -15.22 9.59
C GLU A 106 -15.56 -16.43 9.46
N ASN A 107 -15.92 -17.40 8.63
CA ASN A 107 -15.13 -18.61 8.47
C ASN A 107 -13.83 -18.35 7.69
N SER A 108 -12.84 -19.21 7.92
CA SER A 108 -11.58 -19.24 7.17
C SER A 108 -11.62 -20.27 6.05
N TYR A 109 -10.69 -20.18 5.10
CA TYR A 109 -10.59 -21.19 4.04
C TYR A 109 -10.27 -22.59 4.59
N LEU A 110 -9.59 -22.68 5.74
CA LEU A 110 -9.34 -23.96 6.41
C LEU A 110 -10.62 -24.59 6.96
N ARG A 111 -11.51 -23.78 7.55
CA ARG A 111 -12.78 -24.25 8.14
C ARG A 111 -13.85 -24.54 7.08
N GLY A 112 -13.76 -23.87 5.94
CA GLY A 112 -14.75 -23.92 4.88
C GLY A 112 -15.85 -22.86 5.08
N LEU A 113 -16.41 -22.38 3.97
CA LEU A 113 -17.42 -21.33 3.95
C LEU A 113 -18.82 -21.95 3.97
N THR A 114 -19.76 -21.28 4.64
CA THR A 114 -21.19 -21.61 4.51
C THR A 114 -21.70 -21.27 3.10
N PRO A 115 -22.81 -21.86 2.63
CA PRO A 115 -23.34 -21.57 1.29
C PRO A 115 -23.65 -20.08 1.06
N GLN A 116 -24.14 -19.37 2.09
CA GLN A 116 -24.39 -17.93 2.02
C GLN A 116 -23.09 -17.13 1.89
N GLU A 117 -22.10 -17.42 2.73
CA GLU A 117 -20.77 -16.80 2.67
C GLU A 117 -20.07 -17.07 1.33
N PHE A 118 -20.17 -18.30 0.83
CA PHE A 118 -19.59 -18.69 -0.45
C PHE A 118 -20.19 -17.88 -1.61
N PHE A 119 -21.51 -17.68 -1.60
CA PHE A 119 -22.17 -16.87 -2.61
C PHE A 119 -21.74 -15.39 -2.56
N PHE A 120 -21.66 -14.80 -1.38
CA PHE A 120 -21.15 -13.43 -1.22
C PHE A 120 -19.68 -13.30 -1.61
N HIS A 121 -18.86 -14.30 -1.30
CA HIS A 121 -17.46 -14.34 -1.70
C HIS A 121 -17.31 -14.45 -3.24
N ALA A 122 -18.13 -15.27 -3.88
CA ALA A 122 -18.16 -15.39 -5.34
C ALA A 122 -18.56 -14.06 -6.03
N MET A 123 -19.48 -13.29 -5.44
CA MET A 123 -19.85 -11.96 -5.94
C MET A 123 -18.66 -11.00 -5.96
N GLY A 124 -17.93 -10.90 -4.85
CA GLY A 124 -16.73 -10.05 -4.77
C GLY A 124 -15.60 -10.53 -5.71
N GLY A 125 -15.41 -11.85 -5.82
CA GLY A 125 -14.46 -12.43 -6.77
C GLY A 125 -14.79 -12.12 -8.23
N ARG A 126 -16.08 -12.15 -8.60
CA ARG A 126 -16.54 -11.82 -9.95
C ARG A 126 -16.27 -10.37 -10.32
N GLU A 127 -16.47 -9.43 -9.40
CA GLU A 127 -16.15 -8.02 -9.63
C GLU A 127 -14.67 -7.85 -9.98
N GLY A 128 -13.76 -8.47 -9.22
CA GLY A 128 -12.33 -8.41 -9.50
C GLY A 128 -11.94 -9.02 -10.85
N LEU A 129 -12.57 -10.13 -11.26
CA LEU A 129 -12.34 -10.74 -12.58
C LEU A 129 -12.81 -9.83 -13.72
N ILE A 130 -13.98 -9.22 -13.58
CA ILE A 130 -14.52 -8.29 -14.58
C ILE A 130 -13.64 -7.04 -14.67
N ASP A 131 -13.27 -6.45 -13.53
CA ASP A 131 -12.43 -5.27 -13.46
C ASP A 131 -11.06 -5.51 -14.10
N THR A 132 -10.47 -6.70 -13.87
CA THR A 132 -9.22 -7.10 -14.53
C THR A 132 -9.39 -7.14 -16.06
N ALA A 133 -10.48 -7.73 -16.55
CA ALA A 133 -10.74 -7.81 -17.99
C ALA A 133 -10.94 -6.42 -18.63
N VAL A 134 -11.70 -5.54 -17.98
CA VAL A 134 -11.97 -4.18 -18.47
C VAL A 134 -10.67 -3.36 -18.45
N LYS A 135 -9.97 -3.31 -17.32
CA LYS A 135 -8.71 -2.55 -17.17
C LYS A 135 -7.62 -3.00 -18.13
N THR A 136 -7.55 -4.29 -18.47
CA THR A 136 -6.59 -4.81 -19.46
C THR A 136 -6.81 -4.18 -20.84
N SER A 137 -8.07 -4.04 -21.27
CA SER A 137 -8.39 -3.43 -22.57
C SER A 137 -8.10 -1.93 -22.61
N GLU A 138 -8.40 -1.22 -21.50
CA GLU A 138 -8.23 0.23 -21.41
C GLU A 138 -6.76 0.64 -21.30
N THR A 139 -5.97 -0.06 -20.46
CA THR A 139 -4.56 0.26 -20.25
C THR A 139 -3.75 0.13 -21.54
N GLY A 140 -3.98 -0.91 -22.33
CA GLY A 140 -3.32 -1.08 -23.63
C GLY A 140 -3.71 0.01 -24.65
N TYR A 141 -4.98 0.44 -24.65
CA TYR A 141 -5.43 1.54 -25.49
C TYR A 141 -4.80 2.88 -25.10
N ILE A 142 -4.77 3.19 -23.80
CA ILE A 142 -4.12 4.39 -23.26
C ILE A 142 -2.63 4.39 -23.60
N GLN A 143 -1.94 3.26 -23.40
CA GLN A 143 -0.53 3.12 -23.76
C GLN A 143 -0.29 3.41 -25.25
N ARG A 144 -1.08 2.82 -26.15
CA ARG A 144 -0.95 3.07 -27.59
C ARG A 144 -1.17 4.54 -27.95
N ARG A 145 -2.15 5.19 -27.33
CA ARG A 145 -2.42 6.62 -27.55
C ARG A 145 -1.26 7.50 -27.08
N LEU A 146 -0.69 7.20 -25.92
CA LEU A 146 0.47 7.91 -25.37
C LEU A 146 1.69 7.73 -26.27
N VAL A 147 1.98 6.50 -26.71
CA VAL A 147 3.08 6.23 -27.65
C VAL A 147 2.87 7.00 -28.95
N LYS A 148 1.68 6.97 -29.54
CA LYS A 148 1.39 7.70 -30.79
C LYS A 148 1.44 9.22 -30.65
N ALA A 149 1.15 9.76 -29.47
CA ALA A 149 1.28 11.19 -29.23
C ALA A 149 2.74 11.64 -29.02
N MET A 150 3.61 10.74 -28.55
CA MET A 150 4.98 11.07 -28.14
C MET A 150 6.08 10.43 -29.00
N GLU A 151 5.74 9.61 -30.00
CA GLU A 151 6.73 8.88 -30.82
C GLU A 151 7.67 9.79 -31.63
N ASP A 152 7.23 11.02 -31.92
CA ASP A 152 7.99 12.02 -32.67
C ASP A 152 8.98 12.82 -31.80
N ILE A 153 8.89 12.68 -30.47
CA ILE A 153 9.65 13.49 -29.52
C ILE A 153 11.03 12.85 -29.32
N MET A 154 12.10 13.61 -29.58
CA MET A 154 13.47 13.14 -29.37
C MET A 154 14.41 14.24 -28.87
N VAL A 155 15.43 13.82 -28.12
CA VAL A 155 16.54 14.68 -27.71
C VAL A 155 17.47 14.91 -28.90
N LYS A 156 17.80 16.17 -29.19
CA LYS A 156 18.76 16.56 -30.23
C LYS A 156 20.15 16.77 -29.63
N TYR A 157 21.17 16.86 -30.48
CA TYR A 157 22.58 17.03 -30.06
C TYR A 157 22.85 18.32 -29.26
N ASP A 158 21.95 19.31 -29.30
CA ASP A 158 22.03 20.54 -28.52
C ASP A 158 21.44 20.40 -27.09
N GLY A 159 20.97 19.21 -26.71
CA GLY A 159 20.35 18.95 -25.40
C GLY A 159 18.87 19.34 -25.32
N THR A 160 18.32 19.93 -26.38
CA THR A 160 16.89 20.28 -26.45
C THR A 160 16.04 19.08 -26.85
N VAL A 161 14.79 19.06 -26.38
CA VAL A 161 13.79 18.06 -26.77
C VAL A 161 12.89 18.67 -27.82
N ARG A 162 12.83 18.05 -29.01
CA ARG A 162 12.07 18.57 -30.16
C ARG A 162 11.15 17.53 -30.76
N ASN A 163 10.09 17.99 -31.42
CA ASN A 163 9.22 17.16 -32.25
C ASN A 163 9.84 16.93 -33.65
N SER A 164 9.10 16.21 -34.50
CA SER A 164 9.46 15.93 -35.89
C SER A 164 9.49 17.18 -36.79
N LEU A 165 8.69 18.20 -36.48
CA LEU A 165 8.62 19.49 -37.20
C LEU A 165 9.75 20.46 -36.83
N GLY A 166 10.47 20.20 -35.73
CA GLY A 166 11.55 21.04 -35.23
C GLY A 166 11.14 22.02 -34.13
N ASP A 167 9.88 21.98 -33.67
CA ASP A 167 9.42 22.77 -32.53
C ASP A 167 10.06 22.27 -31.23
N VAL A 168 10.48 23.21 -30.39
CA VAL A 168 11.10 22.92 -29.09
C VAL A 168 10.02 22.68 -28.04
N ILE A 169 10.06 21.51 -27.40
CA ILE A 169 9.15 21.13 -26.31
C ILE A 169 9.79 21.44 -24.94
N GLN A 170 11.07 21.06 -24.77
CA GLN A 170 11.86 21.38 -23.58
C GLN A 170 13.23 21.90 -24.00
N PHE A 171 13.72 22.92 -23.31
CA PHE A 171 15.06 23.47 -23.53
C PHE A 171 16.17 22.54 -23.03
N LEU A 172 15.88 21.75 -22.01
CA LEU A 172 16.78 20.76 -21.45
C LEU A 172 15.97 19.51 -21.13
N TYR A 173 16.45 18.33 -21.54
CA TYR A 173 15.80 17.06 -21.25
C TYR A 173 15.57 16.89 -19.74
N GLY A 174 14.34 16.60 -19.32
CA GLY A 174 14.03 16.37 -17.90
C GLY A 174 14.22 17.60 -16.99
N GLU A 175 14.39 18.79 -17.56
CA GLU A 175 14.76 20.04 -16.85
C GLU A 175 16.12 20.02 -16.14
N ASP A 176 16.83 18.89 -16.15
CA ASP A 176 18.13 18.67 -15.49
C ASP A 176 19.23 18.17 -16.45
N GLY A 177 18.85 17.64 -17.61
CA GLY A 177 19.74 17.07 -18.61
C GLY A 177 20.27 15.69 -18.25
N ILE A 178 19.65 15.02 -17.28
CA ILE A 178 20.12 13.74 -16.71
C ILE A 178 19.23 12.60 -17.19
N ASP A 179 19.85 11.47 -17.56
CA ASP A 179 19.10 10.26 -17.90
C ASP A 179 18.56 9.58 -16.61
N ALA A 180 17.27 9.26 -16.63
CA ALA A 180 16.53 8.71 -15.51
C ALA A 180 17.10 7.38 -14.99
N VAL A 181 17.84 6.63 -15.81
CA VAL A 181 18.50 5.38 -15.41
C VAL A 181 19.55 5.60 -14.31
N TRP A 182 20.17 6.78 -14.27
CA TRP A 182 21.24 7.11 -13.31
C TRP A 182 20.74 7.89 -12.10
N ILE A 183 19.43 8.17 -12.01
CA ILE A 183 18.85 8.95 -10.92
C ILE A 183 18.59 8.03 -9.72
N GLU A 184 19.14 8.40 -8.57
CA GLU A 184 18.91 7.73 -7.29
C GLU A 184 18.23 8.67 -6.29
N SER A 185 17.37 8.10 -5.44
CA SER A 185 16.68 8.86 -4.39
C SER A 185 17.66 9.24 -3.28
N GLN A 186 18.01 10.53 -3.20
CA GLN A 186 18.86 11.07 -2.14
C GLN A 186 18.06 11.84 -1.10
N LYS A 187 18.50 11.75 0.16
CA LYS A 187 17.93 12.53 1.26
C LYS A 187 18.76 13.80 1.46
N LEU A 188 18.09 14.96 1.44
CA LEU A 188 18.70 16.24 1.77
C LEU A 188 18.47 16.55 3.25
N ASP A 189 19.44 16.18 4.09
CA ASP A 189 19.33 16.32 5.54
C ASP A 189 19.26 17.79 5.99
N SER A 190 19.94 18.69 5.26
CA SER A 190 19.95 20.13 5.51
C SER A 190 18.58 20.79 5.44
N LEU A 191 17.66 20.26 4.62
CA LEU A 191 16.32 20.83 4.45
C LEU A 191 15.42 20.61 5.68
N LYS A 192 15.66 19.54 6.46
CA LYS A 192 14.86 19.17 7.64
C LYS A 192 15.47 19.65 8.96
N MET A 193 16.73 20.08 8.95
CA MET A 193 17.44 20.55 10.15
C MET A 193 16.88 21.89 10.63
N LYS A 194 16.84 22.07 11.95
CA LYS A 194 16.57 23.39 12.54
C LYS A 194 17.78 24.29 12.32
N LYS A 195 17.55 25.59 12.17
CA LYS A 195 18.63 26.59 11.97
C LYS A 195 19.78 26.44 12.97
N ALA A 196 19.49 26.23 14.25
CA ALA A 196 20.50 26.06 15.29
C ALA A 196 21.33 24.77 15.16
N GLU A 197 20.75 23.70 14.61
CA GLU A 197 21.46 22.44 14.33
C GLU A 197 22.28 22.56 13.04
N LEU A 198 21.72 23.21 12.02
CA LEU A 198 22.42 23.53 10.78
C LEU A 198 23.67 24.37 11.05
N ASP A 199 23.53 25.44 11.85
CA ASP A 199 24.66 26.31 12.21
C ASP A 199 25.73 25.52 12.99
N LYS A 200 25.37 24.58 13.87
CA LYS A 200 26.36 23.76 14.58
C LYS A 200 27.13 22.80 13.66
N VAL A 201 26.47 22.24 12.65
CA VAL A 201 27.07 21.22 11.78
C VAL A 201 27.86 21.86 10.63
N PHE A 202 27.39 22.98 10.10
CA PHE A 202 27.93 23.58 8.87
C PHE A 202 28.62 24.94 9.05
N ARG A 203 28.49 25.61 10.20
CA ARG A 203 29.18 26.89 10.45
C ARG A 203 30.60 26.63 10.97
N TYR A 204 31.57 27.09 10.20
CA TYR A 204 32.98 27.06 10.54
C TYR A 204 33.38 28.41 11.15
N GLU A 205 33.87 28.43 12.38
CA GLU A 205 34.43 29.63 13.03
C GLU A 205 35.93 29.41 13.25
N PHE A 206 36.75 30.08 12.44
CA PHE A 206 38.21 29.95 12.46
C PHE A 206 38.87 30.57 13.71
N ASP A 207 38.16 31.45 14.42
CA ASP A 207 38.66 32.22 15.56
C ASP A 207 38.43 31.53 16.91
N ASN A 208 37.91 30.30 16.92
CA ASN A 208 37.54 29.59 18.15
C ASN A 208 38.71 28.69 18.63
N GLU A 209 39.19 28.87 19.86
CA GLU A 209 40.37 28.17 20.40
C GLU A 209 40.22 26.63 20.44
N ASN A 210 38.99 26.11 20.44
CA ASN A 210 38.66 24.67 20.42
C ASN A 210 38.43 24.09 19.01
N TRP A 211 38.92 24.75 17.96
CA TRP A 211 38.77 24.31 16.58
C TRP A 211 39.57 23.04 16.28
N ASN A 212 38.91 21.88 16.24
CA ASN A 212 39.53 20.58 15.92
C ASN A 212 38.93 20.00 14.62
N PRO A 213 39.51 20.30 13.44
CA PRO A 213 38.96 19.87 12.16
C PRO A 213 39.16 18.36 11.96
N CYS A 214 38.06 17.59 12.07
CA CYS A 214 38.06 16.12 11.94
C CYS A 214 38.42 15.58 10.53
N TYR A 215 38.56 16.46 9.53
CA TYR A 215 38.91 16.08 8.15
C TYR A 215 40.42 16.12 7.84
N MET A 216 41.27 16.63 8.75
CA MET A 216 42.71 16.44 8.66
C MET A 216 43.09 15.16 9.40
N GLN A 217 43.40 14.07 8.68
CA GLN A 217 44.00 12.90 9.30
C GLN A 217 45.34 13.29 9.97
N PRO A 218 45.63 12.84 11.21
CA PRO A 218 46.85 13.25 11.93
C PRO A 218 48.18 12.81 11.29
N GLU A 219 48.17 11.89 10.33
CA GLU A 219 49.38 11.17 9.89
C GLU A 219 50.11 11.73 8.65
N HIS A 220 49.68 12.85 8.05
CA HIS A 220 50.36 13.40 6.87
C HIS A 220 51.03 14.79 6.96
N PRO A 221 51.77 15.17 8.03
CA PRO A 221 52.62 16.36 7.97
C PRO A 221 53.96 16.18 7.24
N ARG A 222 54.36 14.95 6.83
CA ARG A 222 55.74 14.69 6.38
C ARG A 222 56.03 14.83 4.88
N ILE A 223 55.03 15.08 4.02
CA ILE A 223 55.27 15.16 2.56
C ILE A 223 55.80 16.53 2.09
N LEU A 224 55.69 17.60 2.89
CA LEU A 224 56.09 18.95 2.46
C LEU A 224 57.52 19.40 2.85
N GLN A 225 58.38 18.52 3.35
CA GLN A 225 59.77 18.87 3.75
C GLN A 225 60.88 18.33 2.83
N ARG A 226 60.56 17.85 1.62
CA ARG A 226 61.56 17.51 0.62
C ARG A 226 61.27 18.16 -0.74
N VAL A 227 61.58 19.45 -0.84
CA VAL A 227 62.17 20.11 -2.02
C VAL A 227 63.11 21.19 -1.50
#